data_AF-T0Z626-F1
#
_entry.id   AF-T0Z626-F1
#
_cell.length_a   1.000
_cell.length_b   1.000
_cell.length_c   1.000
_cell.angle_alpha   90.00
_cell.angle_beta   90.00
_cell.angle_gamma   90.00
#
_symmetry.space_group_name_H-M   'P 1'
#
loop_
_entity.id
_entity.type
_entity.pdbx_description
1 polymer ?
#
loop_
_entity_poly.entity_id
_entity_poly.type
_entity_poly.pdbx_seq_one_letter_code
_entity_poly.pdbx_strand_id
1 'polypeptide(L)'
;MRERYAPDRPMWVAGSTHEGEDERVIAAHDRIRERLPGALLVLAPRHPQRFDAVAARLAERNIPYVRHSRAADHQRAGDARVVLLDTLGELLDF
;
A
#
# COMPACT_ATOMS: atom_id res chain seq x y z
N MET A 1 13.10 -0.49 1.00
CA MET A 1 11.89 0.38 0.88
C MET A 1 11.41 1.01 2.18
N ARG A 2 11.65 0.40 3.34
CA ARG A 2 11.27 0.94 4.66
C ARG A 2 11.68 2.39 4.90
N GLU A 3 12.96 2.73 4.70
CA GLU A 3 13.49 4.08 4.96
C GLU A 3 12.75 5.18 4.18
N ARG A 4 12.26 4.85 2.97
CA ARG A 4 11.53 5.79 2.12
C ARG A 4 10.12 6.07 2.62
N TYR A 5 9.39 5.03 3.06
CA TYR A 5 7.95 5.13 3.30
C TYR A 5 7.57 5.11 4.78
N ALA A 6 8.37 4.48 5.62
CA ALA A 6 8.07 4.26 7.03
C ALA A 6 9.35 4.14 7.89
N PRO A 7 10.23 5.16 7.91
CA PRO A 7 11.41 5.13 8.78
C PRO A 7 11.03 5.00 10.26
N ASP A 8 10.01 5.76 10.70
CA ASP A 8 9.64 5.91 12.12
C ASP A 8 8.20 5.45 12.44
N ARG A 9 7.56 4.69 11.55
CA ARG A 9 6.18 4.20 11.74
C ARG A 9 6.06 2.70 11.48
N PRO A 10 5.11 2.00 12.13
CA PRO A 10 4.87 0.59 11.84
C PRO A 10 4.52 0.38 10.37
N MET A 11 5.10 -0.64 9.76
CA MET A 11 4.85 -1.02 8.38
C MET A 11 4.61 -2.52 8.32
N TRP A 12 3.66 -2.95 7.49
CA TRP A 12 3.39 -4.36 7.22
C TRP A 12 3.04 -4.54 5.75
N VAL A 13 3.27 -5.76 5.25
CA VAL A 13 3.21 -6.05 3.82
C VAL A 13 2.15 -7.12 3.58
N ALA A 14 1.23 -6.82 2.66
CA ALA A 14 0.36 -7.80 2.02
C ALA A 14 0.92 -8.10 0.63
N GLY A 15 1.79 -9.11 0.58
CA GLY A 15 2.47 -9.53 -0.64
C GLY A 15 1.63 -10.46 -1.51
N SER A 16 1.69 -10.29 -2.83
CA SER A 16 1.07 -11.19 -3.81
C SER A 16 -0.44 -11.36 -3.65
N THR A 17 -1.18 -10.26 -3.44
CA THR A 17 -2.64 -10.32 -3.30
C THR A 17 -3.35 -10.61 -4.61
N HIS A 18 -4.39 -11.43 -4.54
CA HIS A 18 -5.31 -11.77 -5.63
C HIS A 18 -6.58 -10.93 -5.56
N GLU A 19 -7.42 -11.07 -6.59
CA GLU A 19 -8.72 -10.42 -6.61
C GLU A 19 -9.58 -10.81 -5.39
N GLY A 20 -10.21 -9.80 -4.77
CA GLY A 20 -10.96 -9.95 -3.52
C GLY A 20 -10.11 -10.09 -2.25
N GLU A 21 -8.79 -10.27 -2.34
CA GLU A 21 -7.90 -10.22 -1.17
C GLU A 21 -7.57 -8.79 -0.76
N ASP A 22 -7.38 -7.89 -1.72
CA ASP A 22 -7.02 -6.48 -1.44
C ASP A 22 -8.04 -5.80 -0.53
N GLU A 23 -9.34 -6.03 -0.74
CA GLU A 23 -10.39 -5.43 0.08
C GLU A 23 -10.37 -5.96 1.51
N ARG A 24 -10.10 -7.27 1.69
CA ARG A 24 -9.97 -7.89 3.02
C ARG A 24 -8.75 -7.35 3.75
N VAL A 25 -7.64 -7.16 3.03
CA VAL A 25 -6.41 -6.57 3.57
C VAL A 25 -6.65 -5.11 3.96
N ILE A 26 -7.31 -4.32 3.12
CA ILE A 26 -7.66 -2.92 3.42
C ILE A 26 -8.55 -2.84 4.67
N ALA A 27 -9.57 -3.69 4.78
CA ALA A 27 -10.43 -3.74 5.97
C ALA A 27 -9.65 -4.15 7.24
N ALA A 28 -8.70 -5.09 7.13
CA ALA A 28 -7.80 -5.42 8.22
C ALA A 28 -6.88 -4.23 8.57
N HIS A 29 -6.42 -3.48 7.58
CA HIS A 29 -5.60 -2.30 7.77
C HIS A 29 -6.32 -1.22 8.59
N ASP A 30 -7.58 -0.95 8.30
CA ASP A 30 -8.39 0.02 9.06
C ASP A 30 -8.45 -0.37 10.54
N ARG A 31 -8.69 -1.65 10.84
CA ARG A 31 -8.68 -2.19 12.21
C ARG A 31 -7.31 -2.10 12.89
N ILE A 32 -6.23 -2.29 12.14
CA ILE A 32 -4.87 -2.07 12.66
C ILE A 32 -4.68 -0.60 13.02
N ARG A 33 -5.16 0.32 12.18
CA ARG A 33 -5.02 1.77 12.40
C ARG A 33 -5.85 2.31 13.56
N GLU A 34 -6.90 1.62 13.98
CA GLU A 34 -7.60 1.92 15.24
C GLU A 34 -6.66 1.79 16.45
N ARG A 35 -5.69 0.87 16.41
CA ARG A 35 -4.71 0.63 17.49
C ARG A 35 -3.35 1.28 17.24
N LEU A 36 -2.96 1.39 15.98
CA LEU A 36 -1.69 1.93 15.52
C LEU A 36 -1.97 2.97 14.42
N PRO A 37 -2.36 4.21 14.77
CA PRO A 37 -2.80 5.21 13.79
C PRO A 37 -1.80 5.53 12.67
N GLY A 38 -0.52 5.38 12.98
CA GLY A 38 0.60 5.54 12.05
C GLY A 38 0.96 4.29 11.25
N ALA A 39 0.23 3.17 11.34
CA ALA A 39 0.57 1.99 10.54
C ALA A 39 0.50 2.27 9.03
N LEU A 40 1.46 1.76 8.27
CA LEU A 40 1.50 1.78 6.80
C LEU A 40 1.28 0.37 6.27
N LEU A 41 0.36 0.21 5.33
CA LEU A 41 0.22 -1.01 4.55
C LEU A 41 1.01 -0.88 3.24
N VAL A 42 1.84 -1.86 2.94
CA VAL A 42 2.35 -2.10 1.58
C VAL A 42 1.46 -3.16 0.94
N LEU A 43 0.74 -2.79 -0.11
CA LEU A 43 -0.15 -3.67 -0.85
C LEU A 43 0.49 -4.01 -2.19
N ALA A 44 0.79 -5.29 -2.44
CA ALA A 44 1.46 -5.73 -3.65
C ALA A 44 0.59 -6.74 -4.44
N PRO A 45 -0.26 -6.27 -5.37
CA PRO A 45 -1.07 -7.16 -6.20
C PRO A 45 -0.21 -8.10 -7.03
N ARG A 46 -0.62 -9.37 -7.14
CA ARG A 46 0.15 -10.40 -7.86
C ARG A 46 0.29 -10.15 -9.37
N HIS A 47 -0.68 -9.45 -9.95
CA HIS A 47 -0.84 -9.32 -11.40
C HIS A 47 -0.84 -7.84 -11.84
N PRO A 48 0.03 -7.44 -12.79
CA PRO A 48 0.16 -6.04 -13.21
C PRO A 48 -1.12 -5.41 -13.75
N GLN A 49 -1.94 -6.19 -14.46
CA GLN A 49 -3.23 -5.72 -14.98
C GLN A 49 -4.20 -5.25 -13.89
N ARG A 50 -3.92 -5.56 -12.61
CA ARG A 50 -4.75 -5.16 -11.47
C ARG A 50 -4.30 -3.87 -10.80
N PHE A 51 -3.11 -3.34 -11.10
CA PHE A 51 -2.57 -2.17 -10.39
C PHE A 51 -3.51 -0.96 -10.48
N ASP A 52 -4.01 -0.65 -11.68
CA ASP A 52 -4.92 0.47 -11.87
C ASP A 52 -6.29 0.22 -11.21
N ALA A 53 -6.78 -1.02 -11.24
CA ALA A 53 -8.02 -1.39 -10.57
C ALA A 53 -7.92 -1.22 -9.05
N VAL A 54 -6.81 -1.65 -8.45
CA VAL A 54 -6.56 -1.48 -7.00
C VAL A 54 -6.38 0.00 -6.66
N ALA A 55 -5.65 0.77 -7.46
CA ALA A 55 -5.50 2.21 -7.29
C ALA A 55 -6.84 2.96 -7.35
N ALA A 56 -7.71 2.60 -8.29
CA ALA A 56 -9.05 3.16 -8.39
C ALA A 56 -9.88 2.87 -7.14
N ARG A 57 -9.84 1.63 -6.62
CA ARG A 57 -10.53 1.25 -5.38
C ARG A 57 -10.04 2.02 -4.15
N LEU A 58 -8.72 2.24 -4.04
CA LEU A 58 -8.16 3.07 -2.97
C LEU A 58 -8.65 4.52 -3.07
N ALA A 59 -8.73 5.08 -4.29
CA ALA A 59 -9.26 6.41 -4.53
C ALA A 59 -10.77 6.52 -4.22
N GLU A 60 -11.59 5.56 -4.68
CA GLU A 60 -13.03 5.49 -4.39
C GLU A 60 -13.33 5.49 -2.88
N ARG A 61 -12.47 4.84 -2.10
CA ARG A 61 -12.56 4.76 -0.64
C ARG A 61 -11.91 5.95 0.09
N ASN A 62 -11.40 6.94 -0.64
CA ASN A 62 -10.66 8.09 -0.10
C ASN A 62 -9.49 7.68 0.82
N ILE A 63 -8.82 6.58 0.51
CA ILE A 63 -7.64 6.12 1.25
C ILE A 63 -6.42 6.84 0.68
N PRO A 64 -5.68 7.65 1.48
CA PRO A 64 -4.43 8.23 1.02
C PRO A 64 -3.43 7.15 0.63
N TYR A 65 -2.98 7.16 -0.62
CA TYR A 65 -2.02 6.19 -1.13
C TYR A 65 -0.99 6.81 -2.06
N VAL A 66 0.13 6.12 -2.21
CA VAL A 66 1.17 6.41 -3.19
C VAL A 66 1.41 5.17 -4.05
N ARG A 67 1.69 5.37 -5.35
CA ARG A 67 2.14 4.30 -6.23
C ARG A 67 3.65 4.23 -6.21
N HIS A 68 4.21 3.03 -6.05
CA HIS A 68 5.66 2.86 -6.00
C HIS A 68 6.33 3.33 -7.30
N SER A 69 5.75 2.97 -8.45
CA SER A 69 6.25 3.32 -9.78
C SER A 69 6.26 4.82 -10.08
N ARG A 70 5.51 5.64 -9.33
CA ARG A 70 5.36 7.08 -9.57
C ARG A 70 6.23 7.90 -8.62
N ALA A 71 7.41 8.29 -9.09
CA ALA A 71 8.35 9.10 -8.30
C ALA A 71 7.73 10.39 -7.71
N ALA A 72 6.85 11.05 -8.46
CA ALA A 72 6.14 12.25 -7.99
C ALA A 72 5.26 12.00 -6.76
N ASP A 73 4.78 10.76 -6.55
CA ASP A 73 3.96 10.40 -5.39
C ASP A 73 4.81 10.27 -4.13
N HIS A 74 6.12 10.06 -4.24
CA HIS A 74 6.99 9.78 -3.08
C HIS A 74 7.07 10.96 -2.11
N GLN A 75 6.88 12.19 -2.59
CA GLN A 75 6.80 13.37 -1.71
C GLN A 75 5.60 13.32 -0.74
N ARG A 76 4.57 12.55 -1.08
CA ARG A 76 3.35 12.35 -0.26
C ARG A 76 3.41 11.10 0.61
N ALA A 77 4.56 10.41 0.67
CA ALA A 77 4.72 9.17 1.42
C ALA A 77 4.40 9.30 2.91
N GLY A 78 4.71 10.45 3.53
CA GLY A 78 4.42 10.72 4.94
C GLY A 78 2.93 10.63 5.28
N ASP A 79 2.07 11.11 4.37
CA ASP A 79 0.61 11.15 4.55
C ASP A 79 -0.09 9.86 4.10
N ALA A 80 0.62 9.00 3.38
CA ALA A 80 0.07 7.77 2.83
C ALA A 80 -0.32 6.79 3.93
N ARG A 81 -1.45 6.11 3.75
CA ARG A 81 -1.84 4.93 4.54
C ARG A 81 -1.47 3.64 3.82
N VAL A 82 -1.48 3.68 2.49
CA VAL A 82 -1.14 2.55 1.63
C VAL A 82 -0.02 2.94 0.67
N VAL A 83 1.00 2.10 0.56
CA VAL A 83 1.90 2.08 -0.60
C VAL A 83 1.39 0.96 -1.51
N LEU A 84 0.93 1.32 -2.70
CA LEU A 84 0.63 0.35 -3.74
C LEU A 84 1.95 0.00 -4.45
N LEU A 85 2.45 -1.21 -4.22
CA LEU A 85 3.60 -1.75 -4.94
C LEU A 85 3.13 -2.24 -6.31
N ASP A 86 3.15 -1.34 -7.28
CA ASP A 86 2.69 -1.54 -8.66
C ASP A 86 3.84 -1.86 -9.62
N THR A 87 4.77 -2.67 -9.13
CA THR A 87 5.95 -3.19 -9.80
C THR A 87 6.11 -4.67 -9.47
N LEU A 88 6.78 -5.44 -10.34
CA LEU A 88 7.00 -6.87 -10.13
C LEU A 88 8.40 -7.14 -9.58
N GLY A 89 8.51 -8.11 -8.67
CA GLY A 89 9.80 -8.60 -8.17
C GLY A 89 10.41 -7.82 -7.00
N GLU A 90 9.84 -6.67 -6.63
CA GLU A 90 10.41 -5.76 -5.63
C GLU A 90 9.96 -6.04 -4.18
N LEU A 91 9.20 -7.13 -3.95
CA LEU A 91 8.86 -7.58 -2.59
C LEU A 91 10.10 -7.98 -1.77
N LEU A 92 11.20 -8.33 -2.42
CA LEU A 92 12.47 -8.67 -1.76
C LEU A 92 13.18 -7.44 -1.15
N ASP A 93 12.76 -6.23 -1.53
CA ASP A 93 13.41 -4.98 -1.11
C ASP A 93 12.76 -4.35 0.15
N PHE A 94 11.87 -5.09 0.82
CA PHE A 94 11.11 -4.65 2.00
C PHE A 94 11.68 -5.13 3.33
#